data_AF-A0A8T7AC79-F1
#
_entry.id   AF-A0A8T7AC79-F1
#
_cell.length_a   1.000
_cell.length_b   1.000
_cell.length_c   1.000
_cell.angle_alpha   90.00
_cell.angle_beta   90.00
_cell.angle_gamma   90.00
#
_symmetry.space_group_name_H-M   'P 1'
#
loop_
_entity.id
_entity.type
_entity.pdbx_description
1 polymer ?
#
loop_
_entity_poly.entity_id
_entity_poly.type
_entity_poly.pdbx_seq_one_letter_code
_entity_poly.pdbx_strand_id
1 'polypeptide(L)' 'MKANQILGEIKALANPEIAKHSQGFFKTGDGQYGEGDIFLGIRVPVLRKVTQ' A
#
# COMPACT_ATOMS: atom_id res chain seq x y z
N MET A 1 10.43 17.93 2.53
CA MET A 1 9.18 17.77 1.76
C MET A 1 7.98 17.90 2.68
N LYS A 2 6.85 18.44 2.22
CA LYS A 2 5.61 18.47 3.04
C LYS A 2 4.90 17.12 2.96
N ALA A 3 4.20 16.73 4.03
CA ALA A 3 3.49 15.44 4.11
C ALA A 3 2.55 15.20 2.90
N ASN A 4 1.85 16.24 2.43
CA ASN A 4 0.98 16.13 1.26
C ASN A 4 1.70 15.79 -0.05
N GLN A 5 2.96 16.23 -0.21
CA GLN A 5 3.75 15.93 -1.41
C GLN A 5 4.15 14.46 -1.41
N ILE A 6 4.67 13.97 -0.29
CA ILE A 6 5.05 12.57 -0.09
C ILE A 6 3.83 11.66 -0.30
N LEU A 7 2.66 12.04 0.23
CA LEU A 7 1.43 11.27 0.03
C LEU A 7 1.04 11.18 -1.44
N GLY A 8 1.20 12.25 -2.21
CA GLY A 8 0.96 12.26 -3.66
C GLY A 8 1.89 11.31 -4.41
N GLU A 9 3.19 11.36 -4.09
CA GLU A 9 4.20 10.49 -4.70
C GLU A 9 3.97 9.02 -4.36
N ILE A 10 3.65 8.69 -3.10
CA ILE A 10 3.33 7.32 -2.68
C ILE A 10 2.08 6.81 -3.40
N LYS A 11 1.03 7.63 -3.52
CA LYS A 11 -0.20 7.24 -4.25
C LYS A 11 0.06 6.99 -5.73
N ALA A 12 0.95 7.76 -6.36
CA ALA A 12 1.32 7.56 -7.76
C ALA A 12 2.03 6.22 -8.03
N LEU A 13 2.60 5.60 -6.99
CA LEU A 13 3.30 4.32 -7.07
C LEU A 13 2.39 3.11 -6.77
N ALA A 14 1.10 3.35 -6.48
CA ALA A 14 0.16 2.31 -6.11
C ALA A 14 -0.06 1.32 -7.28
N ASN A 15 -0.20 0.04 -6.95
CA ASN A 15 -0.49 -1.02 -7.90
C ASN A 15 -1.68 -1.87 -7.40
N PRO A 16 -2.84 -1.82 -8.09
CA PRO A 16 -4.05 -2.50 -7.64
C PRO A 16 -3.94 -4.04 -7.69
N GLU A 17 -3.16 -4.59 -8.60
CA GLU A 17 -2.97 -6.05 -8.71
C GLU A 17 -2.17 -6.59 -7.53
N ILE A 18 -1.07 -5.90 -7.17
CA ILE A 18 -0.27 -6.25 -5.98
C ILE A 18 -1.09 -6.04 -4.70
N ALA A 19 -1.85 -4.93 -4.64
CA ALA A 19 -2.73 -4.64 -3.50
C ALA A 19 -3.74 -5.77 -3.26
N LYS A 20 -4.40 -6.26 -4.32
CA LYS A 20 -5.35 -7.37 -4.24
C LYS A 20 -4.69 -8.65 -3.72
N HIS A 21 -3.46 -8.95 -4.16
CA HIS A 21 -2.72 -10.11 -3.66
C HIS A 21 -2.42 -9.98 -2.16
N SER A 22 -1.94 -8.81 -1.72
CA SER A 22 -1.69 -8.53 -0.30
C SER A 22 -2.97 -8.62 0.53
N GLN A 23 -4.08 -8.03 0.07
CA GLN A 23 -5.38 -8.11 0.74
C GLN A 23 -5.85 -9.55 0.96
N GLY A 24 -5.60 -10.44 0.00
CA GLY A 24 -5.89 -11.87 0.12
C GLY A 24 -4.97 -12.57 1.12
N PHE A 25 -3.66 -12.30 1.04
CA PHE A 25 -2.66 -12.88 1.95
C PHE A 25 -2.93 -12.51 3.43
N PHE A 26 -3.24 -11.24 3.68
CA PHE A 26 -3.53 -10.73 5.03
C PHE A 26 -4.96 -10.96 5.50
N LYS A 27 -5.83 -11.53 4.66
CA LYS A 27 -7.23 -11.84 4.96
C LYS A 27 -7.95 -10.59 5.49
N THR A 28 -8.20 -9.66 4.58
CA THR A 28 -8.77 -8.33 4.89
C THR A 28 -10.30 -8.27 4.82
N GLY A 29 -10.96 -9.42 4.67
CA GLY A 29 -12.42 -9.50 4.68
C GLY A 29 -13.03 -9.34 6.06
N ASP A 30 -14.36 -9.20 6.10
CA ASP A 30 -15.15 -9.18 7.34
C ASP A 30 -14.95 -10.46 8.17
N GLY A 31 -14.78 -10.29 9.47
CA GLY A 31 -14.43 -11.29 10.47
C GLY A 31 -13.01 -11.86 10.35
N GLN A 32 -12.14 -11.29 9.52
CA GLN A 32 -10.80 -11.81 9.27
C GLN A 32 -9.69 -11.00 9.97
N TYR A 33 -8.46 -11.52 9.89
CA TYR A 33 -7.32 -10.99 10.63
C TYR A 33 -7.00 -9.52 10.32
N GLY A 34 -7.04 -9.14 9.04
CA GLY A 34 -6.76 -7.78 8.58
C GLY A 34 -8.03 -7.01 8.20
N GLU A 35 -9.18 -7.31 8.83
CA GLU A 35 -10.45 -6.64 8.51
C GLU A 35 -10.27 -5.12 8.48
N GLY A 36 -10.65 -4.50 7.36
CA GLY A 36 -10.58 -3.06 7.15
C GLY A 36 -9.23 -2.52 6.65
N ASP A 37 -8.18 -3.36 6.56
CA ASP A 37 -6.89 -2.92 6.04
C ASP A 37 -6.92 -2.65 4.52
N ILE A 38 -6.35 -1.51 4.12
CA ILE A 38 -6.26 -1.08 2.72
C ILE A 38 -4.80 -1.09 2.27
N PHE A 39 -4.53 -1.83 1.20
CA PHE A 39 -3.19 -1.92 0.62
C PHE A 39 -3.09 -1.06 -0.64
N LEU A 40 -1.98 -0.32 -0.79
CA LEU A 40 -1.64 0.40 -2.02
C LEU A 40 -0.85 -0.44 -3.02
N GLY A 41 -0.36 -1.62 -2.62
CA GLY A 41 0.39 -2.52 -3.51
C GLY A 41 1.79 -2.05 -3.89
N ILE A 42 2.44 -1.25 -3.05
CA ILE A 42 3.79 -0.71 -3.31
C ILE A 42 4.83 -1.67 -2.75
N ARG A 43 5.76 -2.14 -3.58
CA ARG A 43 6.86 -3.00 -3.12
C ARG A 43 7.88 -2.20 -2.31
N VAL A 44 8.44 -2.81 -1.26
CA VAL A 44 9.41 -2.19 -0.35
C VAL A 44 10.59 -1.51 -1.07
N PRO A 45 11.25 -2.10 -2.08
CA PRO A 45 12.35 -1.43 -2.79
C PRO A 45 11.92 -0.16 -3.53
N VAL A 46 10.67 -0.08 -4.00
CA VAL A 46 10.11 1.11 -4.66
C VAL A 46 9.83 2.20 -3.64
N LEU A 47 9.22 1.83 -2.51
CA LEU A 47 8.92 2.77 -1.42
C LEU A 47 10.18 3.42 -0.85
N ARG A 48 11.27 2.65 -0.69
CA ARG A 48 12.55 3.15 -0.16
C ARG A 48 13.16 4.27 -1.00
N LYS A 49 12.88 4.33 -2.31
CA LYS A 49 13.37 5.41 -3.20
C LYS A 49 12.70 6.76 -2.92
N VAL A 50 11.54 6.77 -2.30
CA VAL A 50 10.81 8.01 -1.94
C VAL A 50 11.33 8.58 -0.61
N THR A 51 11.93 7.74 0.23
CA THR A 51 12.38 8.10 1.59
C THR A 51 13.88 8.32 1.73
N GLN A 52 14.67 7.98 0.70
CA GLN A 52 16.13 8.18 0.65
C GLN A 52 16.46 9.46 -0.09
#